data_AF-A0A356KN58-F1
#
_entry.id   AF-A0A356KN58-F1
#
_cell.length_a   1.000
_cell.length_b   1.000
_cell.length_c   1.000
_cell.angle_alpha   90.00
_cell.angle_beta   90.00
_cell.angle_gamma   90.00
#
_symmetry.space_group_name_H-M   'P 1'
#
loop_
_entity.id
_entity.type
_entity.pdbx_description
1 polymer ?
#
loop_
_entity_poly.entity_id
_entity_poly.type
_entity_poly.pdbx_seq_one_letter_code
_entity_poly.pdbx_strand_id
1 'polypeptide(L)'
;RTGQGALYYTALLDQWVRMNPIAAEDNGLKITRDYYVVHERLDNGQLVEDELPFTGTVKAGETVRVKLTLEVTRAGDVEHVNFEDRFPAGFEVVERERRAWGWWSYWRSAREVHDDRVVFFASQLNRFGGV
;
A
#
# COMPACT_ATOMS: atom_id res chain seq x y z
N ARG A 1 -37.69 -12.95 26.53
CA ARG A 1 -36.77 -13.12 27.69
C ARG A 1 -37.45 -12.43 28.88
N THR A 2 -37.57 -13.08 30.04
CA THR A 2 -38.30 -12.53 31.21
C THR A 2 -37.41 -12.56 32.46
N GLY A 3 -37.26 -11.40 33.12
CA GLY A 3 -36.48 -11.20 34.35
C GLY A 3 -36.37 -9.70 34.67
N GLN A 4 -36.24 -9.32 35.94
CA GLN A 4 -36.29 -7.91 36.39
C GLN A 4 -34.94 -7.16 36.37
N GLY A 5 -33.84 -7.82 35.96
CA GLY A 5 -32.51 -7.22 35.91
C GLY A 5 -32.17 -6.57 34.57
N ALA A 6 -31.14 -5.71 34.56
CA ALA A 6 -30.61 -5.13 33.32
C ALA A 6 -29.97 -6.21 32.45
N LEU A 7 -30.41 -6.28 31.19
CA LEU A 7 -29.85 -7.19 30.20
C LEU A 7 -28.95 -6.41 29.23
N TYR A 8 -27.70 -6.82 29.16
CA TYR A 8 -26.78 -6.40 28.11
C TYR A 8 -26.55 -7.58 27.16
N TYR A 9 -26.70 -7.35 25.87
CA TYR A 9 -26.41 -8.35 24.84
C TYR A 9 -25.83 -7.64 23.61
N THR A 10 -24.96 -8.35 22.91
CA THR A 10 -24.41 -7.92 21.62
C THR A 10 -24.68 -9.03 20.62
N ALA A 11 -25.17 -8.67 19.43
CA ALA A 11 -25.26 -9.56 18.30
C ALA A 11 -24.37 -8.99 17.20
N LEU A 12 -23.47 -9.82 16.66
CA LEU A 12 -22.57 -9.48 15.56
C LEU A 12 -22.94 -10.37 14.37
N LEU A 13 -22.97 -9.80 13.17
CA LEU A 13 -23.13 -10.54 11.92
C LEU A 13 -22.06 -10.04 10.93
N ASP A 14 -21.14 -10.94 10.57
CA ASP A 14 -20.14 -10.69 9.55
C ASP A 14 -20.56 -11.38 8.25
N GLN A 15 -20.63 -10.61 7.15
CA GLN A 15 -20.96 -11.13 5.82
C GLN A 15 -20.06 -10.55 4.74
N TRP A 16 -19.77 -11.36 3.72
CA TRP A 16 -19.06 -10.94 2.52
C TRP A 16 -20.07 -10.76 1.40
N VAL A 17 -20.35 -9.52 1.02
CA VAL A 17 -21.25 -9.19 -0.11
C VAL A 17 -20.43 -8.79 -1.33
N ARG A 18 -20.91 -9.16 -2.52
CA ARG A 18 -20.35 -8.61 -3.77
C ARG A 18 -20.67 -7.13 -3.82
N MET A 19 -19.66 -6.30 -3.64
CA MET A 19 -19.82 -4.85 -3.70
C MET A 19 -19.33 -4.32 -5.03
N ASN A 20 -19.97 -3.26 -5.52
CA ASN A 20 -19.40 -2.47 -6.61
C ASN A 20 -18.04 -1.89 -6.16
N PRO A 21 -17.12 -1.61 -7.09
CA PRO A 21 -15.86 -0.95 -6.77
C PRO A 21 -16.12 0.29 -5.91
N ILE A 22 -15.42 0.38 -4.78
CA ILE A 22 -15.46 1.55 -3.91
C ILE A 22 -14.81 2.69 -4.67
N ALA A 23 -15.52 3.81 -4.85
CA ALA A 23 -14.94 5.00 -5.44
C ALA A 23 -13.80 5.49 -4.52
N ALA A 24 -12.69 5.93 -5.12
CA ALA A 24 -11.61 6.54 -4.36
C ALA A 24 -12.15 7.78 -3.62
N GLU A 25 -11.83 7.88 -2.34
CA GLU A 25 -12.25 8.98 -1.47
C GLU A 25 -11.02 9.58 -0.79
N ASP A 26 -10.97 10.91 -0.75
CA ASP A 26 -10.03 11.66 0.07
C ASP A 26 -10.75 12.13 1.34
N ASN A 27 -10.39 11.53 2.47
CA ASN A 27 -10.92 11.89 3.78
C ASN A 27 -9.83 12.44 4.73
N GLY A 28 -8.83 13.14 4.19
CA GLY A 28 -7.66 13.64 4.93
C GLY A 28 -6.38 12.85 4.66
N LEU A 29 -6.54 11.65 4.09
CA LEU A 29 -5.48 10.87 3.49
C LEU A 29 -5.89 10.52 2.06
N LYS A 30 -5.00 10.77 1.11
CA LYS A 30 -5.15 10.37 -0.28
C LYS A 30 -4.00 9.45 -0.67
N ILE A 31 -4.33 8.38 -1.38
CA ILE A 31 -3.36 7.42 -1.89
C ILE A 31 -3.50 7.32 -3.40
N THR A 32 -2.38 7.37 -4.11
CA THR A 32 -2.32 6.98 -5.52
C THR A 32 -1.42 5.76 -5.69
N ARG A 33 -1.75 4.92 -6.66
CA ARG A 33 -1.02 3.70 -6.98
C ARG A 33 -0.69 3.68 -8.46
N ASP A 34 0.59 3.69 -8.76
CA ASP A 34 1.13 3.65 -10.12
C ASP A 34 1.91 2.35 -10.34
N TYR A 35 1.78 1.79 -11.55
CA TYR A 35 2.40 0.54 -11.94
C TYR A 35 3.37 0.74 -13.10
N TYR A 36 4.52 0.09 -13.00
CA TYR A 36 5.56 0.09 -14.03
C TYR A 36 6.09 -1.31 -14.23
N VAL A 37 6.39 -1.69 -15.47
CA VAL A 37 7.16 -2.90 -15.76
C VAL A 37 8.64 -2.54 -15.67
N VAL A 38 9.42 -3.33 -14.93
CA VAL A 38 10.85 -3.09 -14.72
C VAL A 38 11.66 -4.03 -15.60
N HIS A 39 12.54 -3.47 -16.43
CA HIS A 39 13.55 -4.20 -17.17
C HIS A 39 14.93 -3.90 -16.60
N GLU A 40 15.72 -4.95 -16.34
CA GLU A 40 17.12 -4.81 -15.94
C GLU A 40 18.01 -4.87 -17.19
N ARG A 41 18.95 -3.93 -17.32
CA ARG A 41 20.01 -3.96 -18.33
C ARG A 41 21.37 -3.65 -17.71
N LEU A 42 22.43 -4.15 -18.33
CA LEU A 42 23.78 -3.73 -18.00
C LEU A 42 24.14 -2.47 -18.80
N ASP A 43 24.55 -1.43 -18.10
CA ASP A 43 25.05 -0.17 -18.65
C ASP A 43 26.40 0.14 -17.99
N ASN A 44 27.47 0.16 -18.79
CA ASN A 44 28.86 0.36 -18.31
C ASN A 44 29.26 -0.55 -17.12
N GLY A 45 28.81 -1.82 -17.14
CA GLY A 45 29.08 -2.80 -16.07
C GLY A 45 28.26 -2.60 -14.80
N GLN A 46 27.36 -1.61 -14.77
CA GLN A 46 26.38 -1.41 -13.71
C GLN A 46 25.03 -1.94 -14.16
N LEU A 47 24.30 -2.56 -13.25
CA LEU A 47 22.93 -2.97 -13.53
C LEU A 47 21.99 -1.77 -13.32
N VAL A 48 21.30 -1.39 -14.38
CA VAL A 48 20.34 -0.28 -14.44
C VAL A 48 18.94 -0.84 -14.65
N GLU A 49 17.96 -0.20 -14.04
CA GLU A 49 16.55 -0.54 -14.17
C GLU A 49 15.83 0.53 -14.99
N ASP A 50 15.16 0.11 -16.06
CA ASP A 50 14.26 0.96 -16.83
C ASP A 50 12.82 0.68 -16.39
N GLU A 51 12.08 1.75 -16.09
CA GLU A 51 10.65 1.69 -15.76
C GLU A 51 9.82 2.03 -17.00
N LEU A 52 9.04 1.06 -17.47
CA LEU A 52 8.11 1.23 -18.59
C LEU A 52 6.68 1.38 -18.06
N PRO A 53 5.83 2.25 -18.66
CA PRO A 53 4.43 2.36 -18.27
C PRO A 53 3.73 1.01 -18.34
N PHE A 54 2.94 0.68 -17.32
CA PHE A 54 2.15 -0.54 -17.32
C PHE A 54 1.00 -0.47 -18.33
N THR A 55 0.91 -1.47 -19.20
CA THR A 55 -0.08 -1.52 -20.30
C THR A 55 -1.27 -2.44 -20.00
N GLY A 56 -1.37 -2.98 -18.78
CA GLY A 56 -2.48 -3.82 -18.34
C GLY A 56 -2.20 -5.32 -18.36
N THR A 57 -1.06 -5.78 -18.87
CA THR A 57 -0.70 -7.22 -18.87
C THR A 57 0.79 -7.38 -18.59
N VAL A 58 1.14 -8.44 -17.86
CA VAL A 58 2.50 -8.91 -17.63
C VAL A 58 2.58 -10.42 -17.82
N LYS A 59 3.78 -10.93 -18.09
CA LYS A 59 4.09 -12.36 -18.18
C LYS A 59 4.73 -12.86 -16.89
N ALA A 60 4.62 -14.18 -16.67
CA ALA A 60 5.33 -14.83 -15.58
C ALA A 60 6.84 -14.54 -15.68
N GLY A 61 7.44 -14.13 -14.55
CA GLY A 61 8.85 -13.75 -14.45
C GLY A 61 9.14 -12.26 -14.72
N GLU A 62 8.19 -11.47 -15.23
CA GLU A 62 8.34 -10.02 -15.31
C GLU A 62 8.17 -9.38 -13.92
N THR A 63 8.92 -8.30 -13.67
CA THR A 63 8.84 -7.56 -12.41
C THR A 63 7.97 -6.32 -12.61
N VAL A 64 6.96 -6.16 -11.74
CA VAL A 64 6.13 -4.96 -11.69
C VAL A 64 6.54 -4.14 -10.47
N ARG A 65 6.89 -2.89 -10.69
CA ARG A 65 7.09 -1.92 -9.63
C ARG A 65 5.78 -1.19 -9.36
N VAL A 66 5.39 -1.24 -8.10
CA VAL A 66 4.26 -0.48 -7.56
C VAL A 66 4.83 0.74 -6.83
N LYS A 67 4.40 1.93 -7.23
CA LYS A 67 4.67 3.17 -6.50
C LYS A 67 3.39 3.63 -5.82
N LEU A 68 3.48 3.81 -4.51
CA LEU A 68 2.38 4.25 -3.67
C LEU A 68 2.72 5.64 -3.17
N THR A 69 1.89 6.63 -3.50
CA THR A 69 2.05 8.00 -3.06
C THR A 69 0.98 8.30 -2.04
N LEU A 70 1.40 8.63 -0.81
CA LEU A 70 0.51 8.97 0.29
C LEU A 70 0.58 10.48 0.55
N GLU A 71 -0.57 11.13 0.50
CA GLU A 71 -0.74 12.57 0.71
C GLU A 71 -1.62 12.81 1.93
N VAL A 72 -1.15 13.65 2.86
CA VAL A 72 -1.97 14.21 3.95
C VAL A 72 -2.62 15.49 3.44
N THR A 73 -3.93 15.43 3.20
CA THR A 73 -4.68 16.47 2.45
C THR A 73 -5.44 17.44 3.36
N ARG A 74 -5.70 17.05 4.61
CA ARG A 74 -6.30 17.93 5.64
C ARG A 74 -5.24 18.41 6.63
N ALA A 75 -5.47 19.57 7.25
CA ALA A 75 -4.54 20.15 8.20
C ALA A 75 -4.50 19.32 9.49
N GLY A 76 -3.30 18.86 9.86
CA GLY A 76 -3.02 18.06 11.06
C GLY A 76 -2.04 16.93 10.74
N ASP A 77 -1.11 16.66 11.64
CA ASP A 77 -0.26 15.47 11.54
C ASP A 77 -1.14 14.23 11.78
N VAL A 78 -0.95 13.19 10.97
CA VAL A 78 -1.68 11.93 11.12
C VAL A 78 -0.77 10.93 11.81
N GLU A 79 -1.18 10.44 12.97
CA GLU A 79 -0.40 9.50 13.77
C GLU A 79 -0.95 8.08 13.67
N HIS A 80 -0.06 7.09 13.83
CA HIS A 80 -0.41 5.67 13.91
C HIS A 80 -1.21 5.14 12.71
N VAL A 81 -0.71 5.39 11.50
CA VAL A 81 -1.34 4.95 10.27
C VAL A 81 -0.85 3.56 9.86
N ASN A 82 -1.81 2.69 9.56
CA ASN A 82 -1.58 1.42 8.90
C ASN A 82 -2.12 1.50 7.47
N PHE A 83 -1.29 1.15 6.51
CA PHE A 83 -1.65 1.12 5.11
C PHE A 83 -1.37 -0.27 4.53
N GLU A 84 -2.41 -0.89 3.97
CA GLU A 84 -2.33 -2.22 3.36
C GLU A 84 -2.40 -2.12 1.84
N ASP A 85 -1.35 -2.57 1.16
CA ASP A 85 -1.35 -2.75 -0.28
C ASP A 85 -1.58 -4.24 -0.62
N ARG A 86 -2.83 -4.58 -0.93
CA ARG A 86 -3.16 -5.91 -1.47
C ARG A 86 -2.70 -6.00 -2.92
N PHE A 87 -2.05 -7.11 -3.27
CA PHE A 87 -1.65 -7.39 -4.65
C PHE A 87 -2.46 -8.55 -5.23
N PRO A 88 -2.64 -8.61 -6.56
CA PRO A 88 -3.38 -9.69 -7.19
C PRO A 88 -2.70 -11.04 -6.94
N ALA A 89 -3.49 -12.12 -6.93
CA ALA A 89 -2.94 -13.47 -6.88
C ALA A 89 -1.96 -13.72 -8.04
N GLY A 90 -0.94 -14.54 -7.79
CA GLY A 90 0.11 -14.86 -8.76
C GLY A 90 1.29 -13.89 -8.79
N PHE A 91 1.26 -12.85 -7.97
CA PHE A 91 2.42 -12.00 -7.68
C PHE A 91 3.04 -12.38 -6.34
N GLU A 92 4.36 -12.22 -6.24
CA GLU A 92 5.11 -12.34 -5.00
C GLU A 92 5.96 -11.07 -4.82
N VAL A 93 6.17 -10.68 -3.56
CA VAL A 93 6.98 -9.50 -3.24
C VAL A 93 8.45 -9.83 -3.44
N VAL A 94 9.12 -9.10 -4.31
CA VAL A 94 10.56 -9.21 -4.49
C VAL A 94 11.27 -8.49 -3.33
N GLU A 95 11.75 -9.24 -2.34
CA GLU A 95 12.53 -8.73 -1.20
C GLU A 95 13.98 -8.40 -1.57
N ARG A 96 14.18 -7.58 -2.60
CA ARG A 96 15.48 -6.96 -2.86
C ARG A 96 15.45 -5.55 -2.31
N GLU A 97 16.07 -5.35 -1.14
CA GLU A 97 16.56 -4.04 -0.72
C GLU A 97 17.77 -3.67 -1.61
N ARG A 98 17.52 -3.47 -2.90
CA ARG A 98 18.43 -2.65 -3.68
C ARG A 98 18.35 -1.24 -3.11
N ARG A 99 19.49 -0.56 -3.07
CA ARG A 99 19.72 0.80 -2.52
C ARG A 99 18.90 1.90 -3.22
N ALA A 100 17.62 1.63 -3.44
CA ALA A 100 16.65 2.48 -4.08
C ALA A 100 16.26 3.55 -3.05
N TRP A 101 16.98 4.67 -3.16
CA TRP A 101 16.60 5.99 -2.69
C TRP A 101 16.44 6.10 -1.17
N GLY A 102 17.57 6.20 -0.46
CA GLY A 102 17.63 6.28 1.01
C GLY A 102 16.67 7.27 1.66
N TRP A 103 16.25 8.34 0.97
CA TRP A 103 15.28 9.32 1.47
C TRP A 103 13.81 8.89 1.45
N TRP A 104 13.42 7.88 0.65
CA TRP A 104 12.02 7.42 0.55
C TRP A 104 11.60 6.44 1.65
N SER A 105 12.53 5.93 2.46
CA SER A 105 12.21 4.94 3.49
C SER A 105 11.94 5.55 4.87
N TYR A 106 12.17 6.85 5.08
CA TYR A 106 12.12 7.45 6.41
C TYR A 106 10.71 7.73 6.94
N TRP A 107 9.69 7.67 6.08
CA TRP A 107 8.30 7.97 6.49
C TRP A 107 7.64 6.80 7.22
N ARG A 108 8.12 5.56 7.04
CA ARG A 108 7.54 4.35 7.65
C ARG A 108 8.36 3.90 8.86
N SER A 109 7.68 3.45 9.91
CA SER A 109 8.28 2.84 11.10
C SER A 109 8.45 1.32 10.99
N ALA A 110 7.60 0.65 10.19
CA ALA A 110 7.69 -0.78 9.92
C ALA A 110 7.09 -1.16 8.56
N ARG A 111 7.48 -2.34 8.06
CA ARG A 111 6.90 -2.99 6.89
C ARG A 111 6.75 -4.47 7.17
N GLU A 112 5.57 -5.02 6.91
CA GLU A 112 5.31 -6.46 6.93
C GLU A 112 4.93 -6.95 5.53
N VAL A 113 5.42 -8.11 5.16
CA VAL A 113 5.08 -8.78 3.90
C VAL A 113 4.28 -10.04 4.24
N HIS A 114 3.09 -10.12 3.68
CA HIS A 114 2.19 -11.27 3.77
C HIS A 114 2.00 -11.88 2.37
N ASP A 115 1.37 -13.05 2.31
CA ASP A 115 1.12 -13.77 1.06
C ASP A 115 0.25 -12.99 0.06
N ASP A 116 -0.66 -12.13 0.55
CA ASP A 116 -1.64 -11.40 -0.27
C ASP A 116 -1.51 -9.87 -0.20
N ARG A 117 -0.62 -9.36 0.66
CA ARG A 117 -0.48 -7.92 0.91
C ARG A 117 0.86 -7.51 1.49
N VAL A 118 1.20 -6.25 1.32
CA VAL A 118 2.25 -5.57 2.10
C VAL A 118 1.59 -4.57 3.03
N VAL A 119 1.99 -4.56 4.30
CA VAL A 119 1.52 -3.60 5.29
C VAL A 119 2.65 -2.65 5.62
N PHE A 120 2.35 -1.35 5.58
CA PHE A 120 3.24 -0.28 6.01
C PHE A 120 2.67 0.38 7.26
N PHE A 121 3.54 0.63 8.23
CA PHE A 121 3.22 1.33 9.46
C PHE A 121 3.93 2.67 9.46
N ALA A 122 3.22 3.74 9.80
CA ALA A 122 3.78 5.05 9.99
C ALA A 122 3.37 5.59 11.37
N SER A 123 4.35 5.84 12.23
CA SER A 123 4.08 6.43 13.54
C SER A 123 3.55 7.86 13.41
N GLN A 124 4.07 8.61 12.42
CA GLN A 124 3.66 9.97 12.10
C GLN A 124 3.76 10.19 10.59
N LEU A 125 2.76 10.85 10.03
CA LEU A 125 2.72 11.34 8.66
C LEU A 125 2.43 12.83 8.71
N ASN A 126 3.45 13.60 8.35
CA ASN A 126 3.32 15.04 8.24
C ASN A 126 2.92 15.36 6.82
N ARG A 127 2.22 16.48 6.64
CA ARG A 127 2.06 17.06 5.32
C ARG A 127 3.45 17.41 4.80
N PHE A 128 3.98 16.64 3.85
CA PHE A 128 5.20 17.00 3.15
C PHE A 128 4.94 18.33 2.41
N GLY A 129 5.45 19.42 2.98
CA GLY A 129 5.52 20.71 2.31
C GLY A 129 6.39 20.54 1.09
N GLY A 130 5.85 20.92 -0.08
CA GLY A 130 6.48 20.67 -1.37
C GLY A 130 7.93 21.13 -1.46
N VAL A 131 8.67 20.41 -2.30
CA VAL A 131 9.88 20.91 -2.95
C VAL A 131 9.61 20.90 -4.45
#